data_AF-A0A3M2GUD9-F1
#
_entry.id   AF-A0A3M2GUD9-F1
#
_cell.length_a   1.000
_cell.length_b   1.000
_cell.length_c   1.000
_cell.angle_alpha   90.00
_cell.angle_beta   90.00
_cell.angle_gamma   90.00
#
_symmetry.space_group_name_H-M   'P 1'
#
loop_
_entity.id
_entity.type
_entity.pdbx_description
1 polymer ?
#
loop_
_entity_poly.entity_id
_entity_poly.type
_entity_poly.pdbx_seq_one_letter_code
_entity_poly.pdbx_strand_id
1 'polypeptide(L)'
;MTAAAPAAPSAGRSTGGTGGWPQGLLGRLVDDRADLRLTGLMRAAFGAIVIRHFWPTLTAGRLPPERFMAPWWDWLPVPGVDVYRLVLWAGVAAGGFMVIGLASRVASVVALASVLYLLVLDATAFSHNRAFLVWILFGLSLLPTGRAFALDAVLARRRGRAPSTVGYTWPVLLLRVVTSSVYLTSATTKLMNPDWVTGRVLWDRTLVAEDLIPAAFDGWVHQVLVSRWFFAVLAPAALATELFIGLGLWFRRTRWWAVGVAVVFHLAIE
;
A
#
# COMPACT_ATOMS: atom_id res chain seq x y z
N MET A 1 -10.16 -29.71 58.33
CA MET A 1 -8.93 -28.94 58.03
C MET A 1 -8.91 -28.64 56.55
N THR A 2 -9.40 -27.47 56.15
CA THR A 2 -9.56 -27.02 54.76
C THR A 2 -8.37 -26.14 54.39
N ALA A 3 -7.56 -26.59 53.42
CA ALA A 3 -6.40 -25.86 52.94
C ALA A 3 -6.82 -24.73 51.98
N ALA A 4 -6.37 -23.51 52.27
CA ALA A 4 -6.61 -22.33 51.44
C ALA A 4 -5.66 -22.30 50.23
N ALA A 5 -6.20 -21.92 49.07
CA ALA A 5 -5.46 -21.76 47.81
C ALA A 5 -4.60 -20.48 47.80
N PRO A 6 -3.46 -20.45 47.07
CA PRO A 6 -2.59 -19.28 47.02
C PRO A 6 -3.15 -18.19 46.08
N ALA A 7 -3.07 -16.94 46.55
CA ALA A 7 -3.49 -15.75 45.83
C ALA A 7 -2.58 -15.43 44.63
N ALA A 8 -3.19 -14.98 43.53
CA ALA A 8 -2.51 -14.55 42.32
C ALA A 8 -1.76 -13.21 42.53
N PRO A 9 -0.60 -12.98 41.86
CA PRO A 9 0.15 -11.75 41.99
C PRO A 9 -0.58 -10.58 41.32
N SER A 10 -0.73 -9.49 42.07
CA SER A 10 -1.30 -8.23 41.60
C SER A 10 -0.36 -7.57 40.59
N ALA A 11 -0.93 -7.18 39.44
CA ALA A 11 -0.23 -6.40 38.42
C ALA A 11 0.01 -4.97 38.94
N GLY A 12 1.13 -4.78 39.64
CA GLY A 12 1.60 -3.46 40.06
C GLY A 12 1.93 -2.60 38.85
N ARG A 13 1.17 -1.53 38.63
CA ARG A 13 1.58 -0.44 37.74
C ARG A 13 2.73 0.30 38.43
N SER A 14 3.93 0.15 37.88
CA SER A 14 5.10 0.92 38.33
C SER A 14 4.92 2.39 37.97
N THR A 15 4.58 3.21 38.95
CA THR A 15 4.70 4.67 38.87
C THR A 15 6.05 5.08 39.45
N GLY A 16 7.10 5.04 38.63
CA GLY A 16 8.43 5.55 38.96
C GLY A 16 8.84 6.54 37.87
N GLY A 17 8.83 7.82 38.20
CA GLY A 17 9.16 8.91 37.27
C GLY A 17 10.65 9.24 37.22
N THR A 18 11.07 9.83 36.10
CA THR A 18 12.14 10.83 36.00
C THR A 18 11.96 11.63 34.70
N GLY A 19 11.87 12.96 34.80
CA GLY A 19 12.32 13.92 33.76
C GLY A 19 11.67 13.91 32.36
N GLY A 20 10.39 13.61 32.22
CA GLY A 20 9.74 13.61 30.90
C GLY A 20 9.35 15.01 30.41
N TRP A 21 9.83 15.40 29.22
CA TRP A 21 9.19 16.41 28.37
C TRP A 21 7.66 16.26 28.42
N PRO A 22 6.85 17.35 28.38
CA PRO A 22 5.40 17.22 28.45
C PRO A 22 4.95 16.17 27.45
N GLN A 23 4.29 15.12 27.96
CA GLN A 23 3.75 14.01 27.17
C GLN A 23 2.58 14.51 26.32
N GLY A 24 2.90 15.36 25.35
CA GLY A 24 1.97 15.90 24.40
C GLY A 24 1.40 14.79 23.52
N LEU A 25 0.40 15.16 22.71
CA LEU A 25 -0.21 14.26 21.73
C LEU A 25 0.85 13.52 20.88
N LEU A 26 1.94 14.20 20.51
CA LEU A 26 3.05 13.63 19.74
C LEU A 26 3.78 12.49 20.47
N GLY A 27 4.10 12.65 21.76
CA GLY A 27 4.74 11.58 22.54
C GLY A 27 3.87 10.34 22.59
N ARG A 28 2.56 10.51 22.82
CA ARG A 28 1.61 9.39 22.80
C ARG A 28 1.51 8.70 21.45
N LEU A 29 1.61 9.43 20.34
CA LEU A 29 1.54 8.84 18.99
C LEU A 29 2.83 8.09 18.60
N VAL A 30 3.99 8.57 19.05
CA VAL A 30 5.29 7.96 18.76
C VAL A 30 5.54 6.73 19.63
N ASP A 31 5.17 6.81 20.92
CA ASP A 31 5.46 5.77 21.91
C ASP A 31 4.40 4.68 21.99
N ASP A 32 3.27 4.82 21.30
CA ASP A 32 2.23 3.79 21.25
C ASP A 32 2.77 2.48 20.65
N ARG A 33 2.43 1.37 21.31
CA ARG A 33 2.91 0.03 20.94
C ARG A 33 1.74 -0.93 20.79
N ALA A 34 1.75 -1.71 19.73
CA ALA A 34 0.74 -2.73 19.48
C ALA A 34 1.37 -3.97 18.83
N ASP A 35 0.57 -5.04 18.71
CA ASP A 35 0.96 -6.22 17.96
C ASP A 35 1.01 -5.93 16.45
N LEU A 36 2.18 -6.16 15.85
CA LEU A 36 2.48 -5.86 14.46
C LEU A 36 2.45 -7.10 13.56
N ARG A 37 1.87 -8.23 14.00
CA ARG A 37 1.78 -9.47 13.18
C ARG A 37 1.26 -9.22 11.76
N LEU A 38 0.25 -8.36 11.62
CA LEU A 38 -0.35 -8.04 10.34
C LEU A 38 0.59 -7.30 9.39
N THR A 39 1.61 -6.60 9.91
CA THR A 39 2.64 -5.97 9.05
C THR A 39 3.48 -7.01 8.32
N GLY A 40 3.60 -8.22 8.84
CA GLY A 40 4.22 -9.36 8.15
C GLY A 40 3.38 -9.84 6.95
N LEU A 41 2.04 -9.82 7.07
CA LEU A 41 1.14 -10.13 5.95
C LEU A 41 1.14 -9.00 4.91
N MET A 42 1.14 -7.74 5.36
CA MET A 42 1.27 -6.58 4.46
C MET A 42 2.57 -6.66 3.66
N ARG A 43 3.70 -6.96 4.32
CA ARG A 43 4.99 -7.19 3.66
C ARG A 43 4.86 -8.25 2.56
N ALA A 44 4.25 -9.39 2.86
CA ALA A 44 4.07 -10.46 1.87
C ALA A 44 3.20 -10.05 0.68
N ALA A 45 2.05 -9.42 0.94
CA ALA A 45 1.15 -8.94 -0.10
C ALA A 45 1.84 -7.90 -1.01
N PHE A 46 2.50 -6.90 -0.44
CA PHE A 46 3.21 -5.89 -1.21
C PHE A 46 4.45 -6.43 -1.91
N GLY A 47 5.11 -7.47 -1.38
CA GLY A 47 6.14 -8.22 -2.10
C GLY A 47 5.62 -8.85 -3.39
N ALA A 48 4.43 -9.44 -3.36
CA ALA A 48 3.77 -9.98 -4.56
C ALA A 48 3.38 -8.88 -5.55
N ILE A 49 2.89 -7.74 -5.06
CA ILE A 49 2.60 -6.56 -5.91
C ILE A 49 3.87 -6.05 -6.59
N VAL A 50 5.00 -6.00 -5.88
CA VAL A 50 6.30 -5.61 -6.45
C VAL A 50 6.73 -6.57 -7.58
N ILE A 51 6.57 -7.88 -7.39
CA ILE A 51 6.86 -8.86 -8.46
C ILE A 51 5.95 -8.59 -9.67
N ARG A 52 4.63 -8.49 -9.45
CA ARG A 52 3.65 -8.18 -10.52
C ARG A 52 3.98 -6.86 -11.23
N HIS A 53 4.49 -5.86 -10.51
CA HIS A 53 4.86 -4.56 -11.07
C HIS A 53 6.02 -4.66 -12.08
N PHE A 54 7.06 -5.43 -11.75
CA PHE A 54 8.24 -5.57 -12.62
C PHE A 54 8.08 -6.63 -13.71
N TRP A 55 7.28 -7.67 -13.46
CA TRP A 55 7.20 -8.86 -14.32
C TRP A 55 6.85 -8.56 -15.79
N PRO A 56 5.83 -7.76 -16.13
CA PRO A 56 5.49 -7.47 -17.52
C PRO A 56 6.63 -6.79 -18.29
N THR A 57 7.38 -5.90 -17.61
CA THR A 57 8.52 -5.23 -18.25
C THR A 57 9.66 -6.20 -18.53
N LEU A 58 9.92 -7.13 -17.62
CA LEU A 58 10.96 -8.15 -17.80
C LEU A 58 10.62 -9.12 -18.94
N THR A 59 9.34 -9.48 -19.10
CA THR A 59 8.91 -10.47 -20.10
C THR A 59 8.59 -9.88 -21.47
N ALA A 60 8.38 -8.56 -21.58
CA ALA A 60 8.04 -7.89 -22.83
C ALA A 60 9.13 -7.96 -23.93
N GLY A 61 10.34 -8.46 -23.62
CA GLY A 61 11.42 -8.72 -24.60
C GLY A 61 12.08 -7.47 -25.20
N ARG A 62 11.40 -6.32 -25.18
CA ARG A 62 11.92 -5.00 -25.55
C ARG A 62 11.86 -4.09 -24.34
N LEU A 63 13.02 -3.62 -23.90
CA LEU A 63 13.12 -2.52 -22.95
C LEU A 63 13.11 -1.26 -23.81
N PRO A 64 12.14 -0.35 -23.65
CA PRO A 64 12.08 0.83 -24.49
C PRO A 64 13.39 1.60 -24.35
N PRO A 65 14.17 1.77 -25.44
CA PRO A 65 15.45 2.48 -25.39
C PRO A 65 15.26 3.96 -25.02
N GLU A 66 14.04 4.46 -25.18
CA GLU A 66 13.62 5.83 -24.93
C GLU A 66 12.45 5.82 -23.95
N ARG A 67 12.70 5.48 -22.68
CA ARG A 67 11.74 5.88 -21.64
C ARG A 67 11.89 7.37 -21.46
N PHE A 68 10.79 8.09 -21.70
CA PHE A 68 10.73 9.54 -21.64
C PHE A 68 11.20 10.00 -20.27
N MET A 69 12.44 10.52 -20.22
CA MET A 69 12.97 11.14 -19.03
C MET A 69 12.01 12.22 -18.58
N ALA A 70 11.62 12.15 -17.33
CA ALA A 70 10.84 13.20 -16.71
C ALA A 70 11.63 14.51 -16.81
N PRO A 71 11.07 15.59 -17.41
CA PRO A 71 11.81 16.83 -17.70
C PRO A 71 12.47 17.47 -16.47
N TRP A 72 11.96 17.17 -15.28
CA TRP A 72 12.41 17.67 -13.98
C TRP A 72 13.61 16.88 -13.39
N TRP A 73 14.03 15.79 -14.04
CA TRP A 73 15.12 14.90 -13.60
C TRP A 73 16.17 14.71 -14.70
N ASP A 74 16.38 15.73 -15.53
CA ASP A 74 17.37 15.76 -16.61
C ASP A 74 18.81 15.49 -16.14
N TRP A 75 19.13 15.81 -14.88
CA TRP A 75 20.40 15.52 -14.23
C TRP A 75 20.61 14.03 -13.89
N LEU A 76 19.56 13.20 -13.92
CA LEU A 76 19.67 11.77 -13.59
C LEU A 76 20.13 11.00 -14.83
N PRO A 77 21.27 10.27 -14.79
CA PRO A 77 21.78 9.58 -15.95
C PRO A 77 20.87 8.42 -16.36
N VAL A 78 20.62 8.32 -17.67
CA VAL A 78 19.91 7.19 -18.27
C VAL A 78 20.78 5.94 -18.13
N PRO A 79 20.30 4.87 -17.47
CA PRO A 79 21.07 3.65 -17.32
C PRO A 79 21.19 2.94 -18.66
N GLY A 80 22.33 2.29 -18.90
CA GLY A 80 22.43 1.30 -19.97
C GLY A 80 21.42 0.15 -19.76
N VAL A 81 21.07 -0.55 -20.85
CA VAL A 81 20.07 -1.62 -20.84
C VAL A 81 20.35 -2.70 -19.79
N ASP A 82 21.62 -3.06 -19.57
CA ASP A 82 22.00 -4.09 -18.60
C ASP A 82 21.84 -3.63 -17.14
N VAL A 83 22.18 -2.37 -16.85
CA VAL A 83 21.93 -1.76 -15.52
C VAL A 83 20.43 -1.69 -15.27
N TYR A 84 19.65 -1.30 -16.28
CA TYR A 84 18.21 -1.27 -16.19
C TYR A 84 17.62 -2.66 -15.88
N ARG A 85 18.05 -3.71 -16.59
CA ARG A 85 17.67 -5.10 -16.31
C ARG A 85 18.05 -5.53 -14.90
N LEU A 86 19.24 -5.16 -14.44
CA LEU A 86 19.69 -5.47 -13.09
C LEU A 86 18.76 -4.86 -12.03
N VAL A 87 18.31 -3.61 -12.21
CA VAL A 87 17.34 -2.98 -11.29
C VAL A 87 16.01 -3.74 -11.29
N LEU A 88 15.51 -4.13 -12.46
CA LEU A 88 14.26 -4.90 -12.56
C LEU A 88 14.36 -6.25 -11.83
N TRP A 89 15.44 -7.00 -12.07
CA TRP A 89 15.67 -8.29 -11.41
C TRP A 89 15.90 -8.13 -9.90
N ALA A 90 16.62 -7.09 -9.47
CA ALA A 90 16.79 -6.76 -8.06
C ALA A 90 15.43 -6.46 -7.40
N GLY A 91 14.55 -5.73 -8.09
CA GLY A 91 13.17 -5.48 -7.66
C GLY A 91 12.35 -6.76 -7.50
N VAL A 92 12.40 -7.67 -8.48
CA VAL A 92 11.72 -8.98 -8.40
C VAL A 92 12.26 -9.84 -7.26
N ALA A 93 13.58 -9.95 -7.13
CA ALA A 93 14.22 -10.72 -6.06
C ALA A 93 13.87 -10.14 -4.68
N ALA A 94 13.90 -8.82 -4.54
CA ALA A 94 13.47 -8.12 -3.34
C ALA A 94 11.99 -8.38 -3.03
N GLY A 95 11.11 -8.36 -4.04
CA GLY A 95 9.72 -8.77 -3.91
C GLY A 95 9.56 -10.20 -3.40
N GLY A 96 10.33 -11.16 -3.94
CA GLY A 96 10.34 -12.55 -3.48
C GLY A 96 10.79 -12.69 -2.02
N PHE A 97 11.87 -12.00 -1.63
CA PHE A 97 12.33 -11.94 -0.24
C PHE A 97 11.30 -11.27 0.68
N MET A 98 10.61 -10.25 0.18
CA MET A 98 9.46 -9.64 0.82
C MET A 98 8.23 -10.53 0.84
N VAL A 99 8.11 -11.62 0.08
CA VAL A 99 7.02 -12.60 0.25
C VAL A 99 7.38 -13.55 1.38
N ILE A 100 8.54 -14.20 1.31
CA ILE A 100 8.97 -15.22 2.28
C ILE A 100 9.44 -14.65 3.63
N GLY A 101 9.80 -13.37 3.67
CA GLY A 101 10.24 -12.66 4.88
C GLY A 101 11.68 -12.94 5.23
N LEU A 102 12.54 -12.92 4.23
CA LEU A 102 13.98 -13.07 4.36
C LEU A 102 14.64 -11.70 4.18
N ALA A 103 15.56 -11.34 5.09
CA ALA A 103 16.22 -10.04 5.09
C ALA A 103 15.21 -8.88 4.94
N SER A 104 14.08 -8.98 5.65
CA SER A 104 12.83 -8.26 5.33
C SER A 104 13.00 -6.74 5.20
N ARG A 105 13.88 -6.15 6.02
CA ARG A 105 14.18 -4.71 5.97
C ARG A 105 14.98 -4.34 4.72
N VAL A 106 16.03 -5.10 4.43
CA VAL A 106 16.86 -4.90 3.24
C VAL A 106 16.02 -5.10 1.98
N ALA A 107 15.22 -6.18 1.94
CA ALA A 107 14.31 -6.45 0.83
C ALA A 107 13.33 -5.30 0.59
N SER A 108 12.72 -4.75 1.65
CA SER A 108 11.80 -3.60 1.52
C SER A 108 12.50 -2.33 1.02
N VAL A 109 13.75 -2.07 1.44
CA VAL A 109 14.55 -0.93 0.96
C VAL A 109 14.93 -1.10 -0.51
N VAL A 110 15.37 -2.29 -0.92
CA VAL A 110 15.73 -2.57 -2.32
C VAL A 110 14.50 -2.48 -3.22
N ALA A 111 13.35 -3.00 -2.79
CA ALA A 111 12.10 -2.87 -3.51
C ALA A 111 11.68 -1.40 -3.65
N LEU A 112 11.73 -0.62 -2.55
CA LEU A 112 11.48 0.82 -2.57
C LEU A 112 12.38 1.54 -3.58
N ALA A 113 13.69 1.34 -3.49
CA ALA A 113 14.66 2.00 -4.35
C ALA A 113 14.43 1.66 -5.82
N SER A 114 14.14 0.39 -6.13
CA SER A 114 13.90 -0.07 -7.50
C SER A 114 12.62 0.54 -8.08
N VAL A 115 11.52 0.55 -7.32
CA VAL A 115 10.23 1.12 -7.77
C VAL A 115 10.33 2.64 -7.89
N LEU A 116 10.95 3.31 -6.92
CA LEU A 116 11.17 4.75 -6.94
C LEU A 116 12.04 5.15 -8.14
N TYR A 117 13.12 4.41 -8.40
CA TYR A 117 13.98 4.65 -9.54
C TYR A 117 13.19 4.60 -10.86
N LEU A 118 12.36 3.57 -11.05
CA LEU A 118 11.51 3.50 -12.24
C LEU A 118 10.49 4.64 -12.34
N LEU A 119 9.88 5.02 -11.22
CA LEU A 119 8.89 6.09 -11.18
C LEU A 119 9.50 7.44 -11.60
N VAL A 120 10.75 7.69 -11.21
CA VAL A 120 11.49 8.91 -11.54
C VAL A 120 12.02 8.89 -12.97
N LEU A 121 12.47 7.73 -13.45
CA LEU A 121 13.07 7.57 -14.77
C LEU A 121 12.07 7.67 -15.93
N ASP A 122 10.82 7.23 -15.72
CA ASP A 122 9.85 7.03 -16.79
C ASP A 122 8.58 7.85 -16.57
N ALA A 123 8.53 9.03 -17.18
CA ALA A 123 7.38 9.94 -17.09
C ALA A 123 6.11 9.33 -17.70
N THR A 124 6.25 8.54 -18.77
CA THR A 124 5.11 7.90 -19.44
C THR A 124 4.52 6.74 -18.64
N ALA A 125 5.31 6.16 -17.76
CA ALA A 125 4.86 5.09 -16.87
C ALA A 125 4.53 5.61 -15.46
N PHE A 126 4.43 6.93 -15.27
CA PHE A 126 3.89 7.53 -14.07
C PHE A 126 2.40 7.21 -13.94
N SER A 127 2.03 6.55 -12.85
CA SER A 127 0.63 6.33 -12.49
C SER A 127 0.47 6.45 -10.98
N HIS A 128 -0.68 6.98 -10.56
CA HIS A 128 -0.95 7.29 -9.15
C HIS A 128 -0.81 6.05 -8.24
N ASN A 129 -1.18 4.86 -8.72
CA ASN A 129 -0.99 3.59 -8.01
C ASN A 129 0.50 3.24 -7.79
N ARG A 130 1.40 3.57 -8.74
CA ARG A 130 2.85 3.36 -8.57
C ARG A 130 3.46 4.35 -7.58
N ALA A 131 3.05 5.62 -7.65
CA ALA A 131 3.45 6.61 -6.65
C ALA A 131 2.96 6.20 -5.25
N PHE A 132 1.74 5.66 -5.14
CA PHE A 132 1.22 5.11 -3.88
C PHE A 132 2.04 3.90 -3.40
N LEU A 133 2.42 2.99 -4.30
CA LEU A 133 3.28 1.84 -3.97
C LEU A 133 4.62 2.28 -3.33
N VAL A 134 5.25 3.33 -3.85
CA VAL A 134 6.48 3.92 -3.25
C VAL A 134 6.26 4.30 -1.79
N TRP A 135 5.17 5.00 -1.47
CA TRP A 135 4.87 5.39 -0.10
C TRP A 135 4.60 4.20 0.83
N ILE A 136 3.93 3.16 0.34
CA ILE A 136 3.73 1.95 1.13
C ILE A 136 5.06 1.24 1.39
N LEU A 137 5.90 1.09 0.37
CA LEU A 137 7.22 0.47 0.50
C LEU A 137 8.12 1.28 1.45
N PHE A 138 8.03 2.60 1.41
CA PHE A 138 8.70 3.48 2.37
C PHE A 138 8.27 3.16 3.81
N GLY A 139 6.97 3.13 4.10
CA GLY A 139 6.50 2.76 5.45
C GLY A 139 6.87 1.33 5.86
N LEU A 140 6.80 0.37 4.95
CA LEU A 140 7.22 -1.02 5.21
C LEU A 140 8.72 -1.15 5.49
N SER A 141 9.56 -0.30 4.87
CA SER A 141 11.01 -0.27 5.11
C SER A 141 11.39 0.21 6.51
N LEU A 142 10.48 0.96 7.15
CA LEU A 142 10.61 1.49 8.50
C LEU A 142 10.01 0.54 9.55
N LEU A 143 9.06 -0.32 9.15
CA LEU A 143 8.38 -1.26 10.05
C LEU A 143 9.21 -2.52 10.33
N PRO A 144 9.11 -3.11 11.54
CA PRO A 144 9.73 -4.39 11.86
C PRO A 144 8.93 -5.57 11.28
N THR A 145 8.83 -5.64 9.95
CA THR A 145 8.00 -6.62 9.20
C THR A 145 8.54 -8.05 9.22
N GLY A 146 9.78 -8.25 9.64
CA GLY A 146 10.43 -9.57 9.74
C GLY A 146 10.18 -10.33 11.04
N ARG A 147 9.33 -9.82 11.95
CA ARG A 147 9.10 -10.43 13.28
C ARG A 147 7.95 -11.44 13.33
N ALA A 148 7.08 -11.46 12.32
CA ALA A 148 5.93 -12.36 12.21
C ALA A 148 5.75 -12.84 10.77
N PHE A 149 5.27 -14.09 10.60
CA PHE A 149 5.02 -14.72 9.30
C PHE A 149 6.21 -14.58 8.31
N ALA A 150 7.44 -14.66 8.82
CA ALA A 150 8.66 -14.36 8.09
C ALA A 150 9.74 -15.41 8.39
N LEU A 151 10.52 -15.77 7.37
CA LEU A 151 11.66 -16.67 7.52
C LEU A 151 12.70 -16.11 8.50
N ASP A 152 12.90 -14.79 8.55
CA ASP A 152 13.75 -14.11 9.54
C ASP A 152 13.36 -14.48 10.98
N ALA A 153 12.05 -14.53 11.28
CA ALA A 153 11.55 -14.91 12.60
C ALA A 153 11.78 -16.40 12.91
N VAL A 154 11.70 -17.27 11.90
CA VAL A 154 11.99 -18.71 12.05
C VAL A 154 13.49 -18.92 12.31
N LEU A 155 14.35 -18.27 11.54
CA LEU A 155 15.81 -18.32 11.69
C LEU A 155 16.25 -17.75 13.05
N ALA A 156 15.62 -16.67 13.51
CA ALA A 156 15.88 -16.12 14.83
C ALA A 156 15.55 -17.12 15.96
N ARG A 157 14.40 -17.80 15.88
CA ARG A 157 14.00 -18.85 16.86
C ARG A 157 14.96 -20.03 16.86
N ARG A 158 15.40 -20.50 15.69
CA ARG A 158 16.41 -21.57 15.58
C ARG A 158 17.75 -21.19 16.23
N ARG A 159 18.07 -19.90 16.27
CA ARG A 159 19.25 -19.34 16.96
C ARG A 159 18.99 -18.99 18.43
N GLY A 160 17.90 -19.49 19.02
CA GLY A 160 17.55 -19.26 20.43
C GLY A 160 16.98 -17.86 20.74
N ARG A 161 16.58 -17.07 19.72
CA ARG A 161 15.99 -15.74 19.93
C ARG A 161 14.46 -15.81 19.83
N ALA A 162 13.75 -15.13 20.73
CA ALA A 162 12.30 -14.97 20.69
C ALA A 162 11.92 -13.55 20.21
N PRO A 163 11.79 -13.31 18.88
CA PRO A 163 11.44 -11.97 18.39
C PRO A 163 10.04 -11.57 18.85
N SER A 164 9.94 -10.43 19.54
CA SER A 164 8.66 -9.85 19.96
C SER A 164 7.89 -9.31 18.75
N THR A 165 6.60 -9.59 18.66
CA THR A 165 5.72 -9.02 17.63
C THR A 165 5.17 -7.64 18.02
N VAL A 166 5.42 -7.20 19.25
CA VAL A 166 5.02 -5.87 19.73
C VAL A 166 6.06 -4.83 19.29
N GLY A 167 5.60 -3.72 18.72
CA GLY A 167 6.45 -2.62 18.30
C GLY A 167 5.70 -1.30 18.20
N TYR A 168 6.44 -0.23 17.91
CA TYR A 168 5.90 1.11 17.79
C TYR A 168 4.94 1.23 16.59
N THR A 169 3.81 1.91 16.78
CA THR A 169 2.73 2.00 15.79
C THR A 169 2.81 3.24 14.89
N TRP A 170 3.70 4.19 15.17
CA TRP A 170 3.84 5.42 14.38
C TRP A 170 4.02 5.20 12.87
N PRO A 171 4.72 4.16 12.37
CA PRO A 171 4.81 3.96 10.92
C PRO A 171 3.49 3.47 10.33
N VAL A 172 2.68 2.71 11.10
CA VAL A 172 1.31 2.34 10.70
C VAL A 172 0.41 3.57 10.67
N LEU A 173 0.58 4.49 11.62
CA LEU A 173 -0.09 5.80 11.59
C LEU A 173 0.33 6.58 10.34
N LEU A 174 1.61 6.62 9.99
CA LEU A 174 2.10 7.28 8.78
C LEU A 174 1.46 6.69 7.52
N LEU A 175 1.45 5.35 7.39
CA LEU A 175 0.78 4.66 6.28
C LEU A 175 -0.71 5.00 6.20
N ARG A 176 -1.38 5.05 7.35
CA ARG A 176 -2.79 5.46 7.43
C ARG A 176 -3.00 6.90 7.00
N VAL A 177 -2.13 7.83 7.42
CA VAL A 177 -2.16 9.24 7.00
C VAL A 177 -2.01 9.34 5.49
N VAL A 178 -0.97 8.73 4.93
CA VAL A 178 -0.70 8.78 3.48
C VAL A 178 -1.83 8.14 2.68
N THR A 179 -2.34 6.98 3.11
CA THR A 179 -3.47 6.32 2.45
C THR A 179 -4.70 7.23 2.51
N SER A 180 -5.02 7.77 3.68
CA SER A 180 -6.18 8.65 3.84
C SER A 180 -6.04 9.90 2.98
N SER A 181 -4.87 10.53 2.93
CA SER A 181 -4.66 11.74 2.13
C SER A 181 -4.84 11.46 0.65
N VAL A 182 -4.32 10.34 0.12
CA VAL A 182 -4.49 9.97 -1.30
C VAL A 182 -5.97 9.84 -1.67
N TYR A 183 -6.74 9.11 -0.87
CA TYR A 183 -8.18 8.93 -1.14
C TYR A 183 -8.99 10.21 -0.92
N LEU A 184 -8.70 10.99 0.12
CA LEU A 184 -9.39 12.25 0.37
C LEU A 184 -9.08 13.28 -0.72
N THR A 185 -7.82 13.45 -1.11
CA THR A 185 -7.45 14.34 -2.21
C THR A 185 -8.07 13.90 -3.52
N SER A 186 -8.07 12.60 -3.82
CA SER A 186 -8.76 12.05 -5.00
C SER A 186 -10.24 12.38 -4.98
N ALA A 187 -10.94 12.12 -3.87
CA ALA A 187 -12.36 12.40 -3.75
C ALA A 187 -12.67 13.91 -3.84
N THR A 188 -11.89 14.75 -3.15
CA THR A 188 -12.08 16.20 -3.15
C THR A 188 -11.88 16.79 -4.54
N THR A 189 -10.83 16.40 -5.26
CA THR A 189 -10.58 16.89 -6.63
C THR A 189 -11.69 16.46 -7.59
N LYS A 190 -12.23 15.25 -7.45
CA LYS A 190 -13.41 14.79 -8.20
C LYS A 190 -14.67 15.57 -7.83
N LEU A 191 -14.88 15.85 -6.54
CA LEU A 191 -16.06 16.57 -6.06
C LEU A 191 -16.08 18.03 -6.56
N MET A 192 -14.89 18.65 -6.70
CA MET A 192 -14.74 20.00 -7.22
C MET A 192 -14.93 20.10 -8.75
N ASN A 193 -15.04 18.96 -9.44
CA ASN A 193 -15.23 18.90 -10.88
C ASN A 193 -16.64 18.38 -11.23
N PRO A 194 -17.55 19.23 -11.77
CA PRO A 194 -18.90 18.84 -12.13
C PRO A 194 -18.96 17.64 -13.11
N ASP A 195 -17.99 17.49 -14.01
CA ASP A 195 -17.94 16.39 -14.97
C ASP A 195 -17.65 15.05 -14.29
N TRP A 196 -16.90 15.05 -13.18
CA TRP A 196 -16.74 13.85 -12.35
C TRP A 196 -18.01 13.54 -11.57
N VAL A 197 -18.65 14.54 -10.96
CA VAL A 197 -19.87 14.35 -10.15
C VAL A 197 -21.03 13.84 -11.00
N THR A 198 -21.19 14.36 -12.22
CA THR A 198 -22.22 13.90 -13.16
C THR A 198 -21.87 12.59 -13.87
N GLY A 199 -20.67 12.04 -13.63
CA GLY A 199 -20.17 10.84 -14.29
C GLY A 199 -19.83 11.03 -15.77
N ARG A 200 -19.69 12.27 -16.26
CA ARG A 200 -19.22 12.55 -17.64
C ARG A 200 -17.87 11.90 -17.90
N VAL A 201 -16.92 12.11 -17.00
CA VAL A 201 -15.55 11.60 -17.17
C VAL A 201 -15.52 10.07 -17.28
N LEU A 202 -16.30 9.35 -16.47
CA LEU A 202 -16.34 7.88 -16.53
C LEU A 202 -17.03 7.37 -17.79
N TRP A 203 -18.12 8.02 -18.18
CA TRP A 203 -18.86 7.66 -19.38
C TRP A 203 -18.02 7.87 -20.64
N ASP A 204 -17.42 9.05 -20.80
CA ASP A 204 -16.59 9.37 -21.97
C ASP A 204 -15.42 8.37 -22.10
N ARG A 205 -14.77 8.02 -20.97
CA ARG A 205 -13.71 7.00 -20.96
C ARG A 205 -14.20 5.61 -21.35
N THR A 206 -15.44 5.26 -20.99
CA THR A 206 -16.03 3.97 -21.35
C THR A 206 -16.35 3.92 -22.84
N LEU A 207 -16.89 5.00 -23.43
CA LEU A 207 -17.14 5.06 -24.87
C LEU A 207 -15.86 4.98 -25.70
N VAL A 208 -14.78 5.63 -25.24
CA VAL A 208 -13.46 5.54 -25.90
C VAL A 208 -12.89 4.13 -25.85
N ALA A 209 -13.28 3.33 -24.85
CA ALA A 209 -12.83 1.96 -24.64
C ALA A 209 -13.95 0.92 -24.87
N GLU A 210 -14.99 1.29 -25.62
CA GLU A 210 -16.19 0.46 -25.80
C GLU A 210 -15.84 -0.85 -26.51
N ASP A 211 -14.87 -0.82 -27.42
CA ASP A 211 -14.32 -1.98 -28.14
C ASP A 211 -13.62 -2.99 -27.22
N LEU A 212 -13.24 -2.59 -26.01
CA LEU A 212 -12.66 -3.48 -25.00
C LEU A 212 -13.71 -4.19 -24.14
N ILE A 213 -15.00 -3.83 -24.26
CA ILE A 213 -16.08 -4.51 -23.53
C ILE A 213 -16.18 -5.96 -24.06
N PRO A 214 -16.02 -6.98 -23.21
CA PRO A 214 -16.11 -8.36 -23.66
C PRO A 214 -17.45 -8.67 -24.32
N ALA A 215 -17.44 -9.39 -25.45
CA ALA A 215 -18.66 -9.82 -26.16
C ALA A 215 -19.64 -10.62 -25.28
N ALA A 216 -19.18 -11.20 -24.16
CA ALA A 216 -20.03 -11.81 -23.15
C ALA A 216 -21.06 -10.84 -22.52
N PHE A 217 -20.85 -9.53 -22.67
CA PHE A 217 -21.75 -8.49 -22.19
C PHE A 217 -22.64 -7.89 -23.29
N ASP A 218 -22.75 -8.51 -24.47
CA ASP A 218 -23.61 -8.02 -25.55
C ASP A 218 -25.10 -7.90 -25.14
N GLY A 219 -25.84 -7.09 -25.91
CA GLY A 219 -27.28 -6.88 -25.71
C GLY A 219 -27.58 -5.86 -24.61
N TRP A 220 -28.49 -6.21 -23.69
CA TRP A 220 -28.98 -5.25 -22.69
C TRP A 220 -27.88 -4.84 -21.68
N VAL A 221 -26.92 -5.72 -21.38
CA VAL A 221 -25.82 -5.40 -20.44
C VAL A 221 -24.92 -4.33 -21.05
N HIS A 222 -24.52 -4.50 -22.30
CA HIS A 222 -23.78 -3.51 -23.07
C HIS A 222 -24.50 -2.16 -23.05
N GLN A 223 -25.80 -2.14 -23.35
CA GLN A 223 -26.61 -0.91 -23.32
C GLN A 223 -26.57 -0.21 -21.95
N VAL A 224 -26.60 -0.96 -20.85
CA VAL A 224 -26.44 -0.39 -19.50
C VAL A 224 -25.03 0.16 -19.30
N LEU A 225 -23.99 -0.60 -19.67
CA LEU A 225 -22.58 -0.22 -19.50
C LEU A 225 -22.18 1.02 -20.29
N VAL A 226 -22.84 1.33 -21.40
CA VAL A 226 -22.61 2.56 -22.18
C VAL A 226 -23.64 3.66 -21.89
N SER A 227 -24.61 3.42 -21.01
CA SER A 227 -25.67 4.38 -20.74
C SER A 227 -25.22 5.52 -19.82
N ARG A 228 -25.72 6.74 -20.12
CA ARG A 228 -25.41 7.93 -19.31
C ARG A 228 -25.91 7.82 -17.86
N TRP A 229 -27.09 7.25 -17.65
CA TRP A 229 -27.70 7.14 -16.32
C TRP A 229 -26.91 6.21 -15.40
N PHE A 230 -26.33 5.14 -15.94
CA PHE A 230 -25.50 4.22 -15.18
C PHE A 230 -24.30 4.96 -14.57
N PHE A 231 -23.62 5.79 -15.36
CA PHE A 231 -22.50 6.59 -14.87
C PHE A 231 -22.90 7.74 -13.95
N ALA A 232 -24.12 8.28 -14.10
CA ALA A 232 -24.66 9.27 -13.17
C ALA A 232 -24.85 8.72 -11.75
N VAL A 233 -24.99 7.40 -11.59
CA VAL A 233 -25.05 6.71 -10.29
C VAL A 233 -23.67 6.18 -9.88
N LEU A 234 -22.94 5.59 -10.83
CA LEU A 234 -21.64 4.97 -10.57
C LEU A 234 -20.59 5.99 -10.10
N ALA A 235 -20.58 7.20 -10.66
CA ALA A 235 -19.58 8.19 -10.29
C ALA A 235 -19.75 8.66 -8.83
N PRO A 236 -20.94 9.11 -8.36
CA PRO A 236 -21.15 9.39 -6.93
C PRO A 236 -20.84 8.20 -6.02
N ALA A 237 -21.15 6.97 -6.44
CA ALA A 237 -20.81 5.76 -5.67
C ALA A 237 -19.29 5.56 -5.54
N ALA A 238 -18.53 5.80 -6.62
CA ALA A 238 -17.08 5.78 -6.60
C ALA A 238 -16.51 6.89 -5.70
N LEU A 239 -17.04 8.12 -5.76
CA LEU A 239 -16.64 9.20 -4.85
C LEU A 239 -16.95 8.85 -3.38
N ALA A 240 -18.13 8.31 -3.09
CA ALA A 240 -18.50 7.89 -1.75
C ALA A 240 -17.58 6.77 -1.24
N THR A 241 -17.18 5.86 -2.12
CA THR A 241 -16.20 4.81 -1.83
C THR A 241 -14.85 5.41 -1.45
N GLU A 242 -14.32 6.35 -2.24
CA GLU A 242 -13.05 7.02 -1.93
C GLU A 242 -13.10 7.80 -0.61
N LEU A 243 -14.17 8.57 -0.37
CA LEU A 243 -14.38 9.28 0.91
C LEU A 243 -14.48 8.30 2.09
N PHE A 244 -15.21 7.21 1.93
CA PHE A 244 -15.34 6.18 2.96
C PHE A 244 -14.00 5.53 3.28
N ILE A 245 -13.16 5.25 2.28
CA ILE A 245 -11.82 4.71 2.52
C ILE A 245 -10.99 5.75 3.27
N GLY A 246 -10.95 6.99 2.81
CA GLY A 246 -10.16 8.07 3.41
C GLY A 246 -10.54 8.38 4.87
N LEU A 247 -11.84 8.47 5.17
CA LEU A 247 -12.34 8.77 6.52
C LEU A 247 -12.45 7.51 7.40
N GLY A 248 -12.87 6.39 6.83
CA GLY A 248 -13.16 5.15 7.54
C GLY A 248 -11.95 4.51 8.21
N LEU A 249 -10.73 4.78 7.71
CA LEU A 249 -9.49 4.28 8.33
C LEU A 249 -9.23 4.86 9.74
N TRP A 250 -9.81 6.02 10.05
CA TRP A 250 -9.56 6.73 11.31
C TRP A 250 -10.36 6.16 12.50
N PHE A 251 -11.54 5.60 12.24
CA PHE A 251 -12.40 5.09 13.30
C PHE A 251 -12.23 3.57 13.47
N ARG A 252 -12.08 3.12 14.71
CA ARG A 252 -11.83 1.69 15.02
C ARG A 252 -12.92 0.76 14.49
N ARG A 253 -14.18 1.22 14.46
CA ARG A 253 -15.35 0.43 14.02
C ARG A 253 -15.42 0.28 12.50
N THR A 254 -15.01 1.29 11.74
CA THR A 254 -15.13 1.30 10.27
C THR A 254 -13.82 0.92 9.57
N ARG A 255 -12.68 0.90 10.25
CA ARG A 255 -11.37 0.63 9.65
C ARG A 255 -11.30 -0.66 8.84
N TRP A 256 -11.79 -1.77 9.38
CA TRP A 256 -11.74 -3.05 8.67
C TRP A 256 -12.62 -3.04 7.42
N TRP A 257 -13.77 -2.38 7.49
CA TRP A 257 -14.64 -2.15 6.35
C TRP A 257 -13.97 -1.26 5.29
N ALA A 258 -13.32 -0.17 5.70
CA ALA A 258 -12.58 0.70 4.79
C ALA A 258 -11.46 -0.06 4.04
N VAL A 259 -10.73 -0.94 4.73
CA VAL A 259 -9.72 -1.81 4.10
C VAL A 259 -10.38 -2.80 3.13
N GLY A 260 -11.46 -3.48 3.53
CA GLY A 260 -12.17 -4.43 2.67
C GLY A 260 -12.73 -3.77 1.40
N VAL A 261 -13.36 -2.61 1.56
CA VAL A 261 -13.88 -1.79 0.45
C VAL A 261 -12.75 -1.34 -0.46
N ALA A 262 -11.60 -0.90 0.08
CA ALA A 262 -10.45 -0.52 -0.74
C ALA A 262 -9.92 -1.68 -1.59
N VAL A 263 -9.85 -2.90 -1.03
CA VAL A 263 -9.43 -4.10 -1.75
C VAL A 263 -10.41 -4.44 -2.88
N VAL A 264 -11.71 -4.51 -2.58
CA VAL A 264 -12.74 -4.79 -3.60
C VAL A 264 -12.73 -3.72 -4.70
N PHE A 265 -12.61 -2.45 -4.32
CA PHE A 265 -12.54 -1.34 -5.26
C PHE A 265 -11.35 -1.48 -6.22
N HIS A 266 -10.16 -1.82 -5.72
CA HIS A 266 -8.97 -2.02 -6.57
C HIS A 266 -9.10 -3.24 -7.47
N LEU A 267 -9.61 -4.37 -6.95
CA LEU A 267 -9.87 -5.56 -7.76
C LEU A 267 -10.89 -5.33 -8.89
N ALA A 268 -11.77 -4.33 -8.75
CA ALA A 268 -12.77 -4.01 -9.74
C ALA A 268 -12.26 -3.08 -10.86
N ILE A 269 -11.15 -2.37 -10.67
CA ILE A 269 -10.66 -1.34 -11.60
C ILE A 269 -9.29 -1.65 -12.22
N GLU A 270 -8.68 -2.78 -11.86
CA GLU A 270 -7.31 -3.16 -12.21
C GLU A 270 -7.23 -4.48 -12.98
#